data_AF-A0A316YY88-F1
#
_entry.id   AF-A0A316YY88-F1
#
_cell.length_a   1.000
_cell.length_b   1.000
_cell.length_c   1.000
_cell.angle_alpha   90.00
_cell.angle_beta   90.00
_cell.angle_gamma   90.00
#
_symmetry.space_group_name_H-M   'P 1'
#
loop_
_entity.id
_entity.type
_entity.pdbx_description
1 polymer ?
#
loop_
_entity_poly.entity_id
_entity_poly.type
_entity_poly.pdbx_seq_one_letter_code
_entity_poly.pdbx_strand_id
1 'polypeptide(L)' 'MDPGFLNKPRGHPSSSAAAPRASRPQPNFLQRFWRDEIANPEKRAGNQAVAWGVSFFVAGIVFARTIAKDVIVPAL' A
#
# COMPACT_ATOMS: atom_id res chain seq x y z
N MET A 1 57.40 -19.08 -15.77
CA MET A 1 55.93 -19.19 -15.73
C MET A 1 55.40 -17.80 -15.40
N ASP A 2 55.15 -16.98 -16.42
CA ASP A 2 54.67 -15.60 -16.24
C ASP A 2 53.14 -15.56 -16.07
N PRO A 3 52.60 -14.99 -14.98
CA PRO A 3 51.17 -14.96 -14.67
C PRO A 3 50.39 -13.84 -15.43
N GLY A 4 50.79 -13.53 -16.67
CA GLY A 4 50.29 -12.38 -17.44
C GLY A 4 49.27 -12.69 -18.55
N PHE A 5 48.87 -13.94 -18.74
CA PHE A 5 48.01 -14.34 -19.87
C PHE A 5 46.51 -14.15 -19.64
N LEU A 6 46.07 -13.89 -18.41
CA LEU A 6 44.64 -13.81 -18.07
C LEU A 6 44.03 -12.40 -18.14
N ASN A 7 44.83 -11.35 -18.37
CA ASN A 7 44.36 -9.96 -18.36
C ASN A 7 44.66 -9.21 -19.68
N LYS A 8 44.24 -9.78 -20.82
CA LYS A 8 44.08 -8.99 -22.05
C LYS A 8 42.59 -8.79 -22.30
N PRO A 9 42.04 -7.58 -22.07
CA PRO A 9 40.73 -7.24 -22.60
C PRO A 9 40.86 -7.20 -24.12
N ARG A 10 40.45 -8.29 -24.76
CA ARG A 10 40.35 -8.40 -26.22
C ARG A 10 39.21 -7.48 -26.63
N GLY A 11 39.55 -6.38 -27.30
CA GLY A 11 38.60 -5.33 -27.69
C GLY A 11 37.33 -5.89 -28.31
N HIS A 12 36.20 -5.55 -27.70
CA HIS A 12 34.86 -5.69 -28.26
C HIS A 12 34.31 -4.28 -28.45
N PRO A 13 34.02 -3.84 -29.69
CA PRO A 13 33.39 -2.55 -29.92
C PRO A 13 31.87 -2.72 -29.81
N SER A 14 31.31 -2.62 -28.60
CA SER A 14 29.86 -2.48 -28.46
C SER A 14 29.46 -2.00 -27.07
N SER A 15 28.41 -1.18 -27.06
CA SER A 15 27.69 -0.64 -25.91
C SER A 15 28.36 0.56 -25.21
N SER A 16 28.12 1.73 -25.77
CA SER A 16 28.13 3.00 -25.04
C SER A 16 27.39 2.88 -23.69
N ALA A 17 28.09 3.21 -22.61
CA ALA A 17 27.55 3.76 -21.37
C ALA A 17 26.39 2.97 -20.72
N ALA A 18 26.71 1.85 -20.08
CA ALA A 18 25.86 1.29 -19.03
C ALA A 18 25.92 2.22 -17.80
N ALA A 19 24.97 3.15 -17.71
CA ALA A 19 24.70 3.87 -16.46
C ALA A 19 24.44 2.85 -15.33
N PRO A 20 24.95 3.08 -14.11
CA PRO A 20 24.63 2.21 -12.98
C PRO A 20 23.11 2.28 -12.77
N ARG A 21 22.41 1.16 -12.97
CA ARG A 21 21.01 1.03 -12.58
C ARG A 21 20.93 1.27 -11.09
N ALA A 22 20.54 2.49 -10.69
CA ALA A 22 20.22 2.80 -9.31
C ALA A 22 19.19 1.76 -8.83
N SER A 23 19.60 0.91 -7.90
CA SER A 23 18.75 -0.06 -7.22
C SER A 23 17.66 0.73 -6.51
N ARG A 24 16.47 0.81 -7.11
CA ARG A 24 15.30 1.40 -6.44
C ARG A 24 15.13 0.69 -5.09
N PRO A 25 15.02 1.44 -3.97
CA PRO A 25 14.75 0.83 -2.68
C PRO A 25 13.53 -0.05 -2.78
N GLN A 26 13.67 -1.34 -2.48
CA GLN A 26 12.54 -2.26 -2.42
C GLN A 26 11.61 -1.76 -1.30
N PRO A 27 10.35 -1.40 -1.57
CA PRO A 27 9.47 -0.88 -0.54
C PRO A 27 9.22 -1.95 0.54
N ASN A 28 9.19 -1.52 1.80
CA ASN A 28 8.89 -2.36 2.95
C ASN A 28 7.50 -2.99 2.84
N PHE A 29 7.27 -4.15 3.49
CA PHE A 29 6.00 -4.89 3.43
C PHE A 29 4.78 -3.99 3.72
N LEU A 30 4.84 -3.21 4.80
CA LEU A 30 3.78 -2.27 5.17
C LEU A 30 3.53 -1.22 4.09
N GLN A 31 4.57 -0.76 3.41
CA GLN A 31 4.48 0.24 2.35
C GLN A 31 3.87 -0.35 1.07
N ARG A 32 4.16 -1.63 0.76
CA ARG A 32 3.50 -2.37 -0.32
C ARG A 32 2.03 -2.63 0.00
N PHE A 33 1.73 -3.07 1.21
CA PHE A 33 0.37 -3.30 1.68
C PHE A 33 -0.48 -2.02 1.61
N TRP A 34 0.05 -0.90 2.11
CA TRP A 34 -0.68 0.37 2.07
C TRP A 34 -0.94 0.82 0.62
N ARG A 35 0.02 0.63 -0.28
CA ARG A 35 -0.14 0.96 -1.69
C ARG A 35 -1.14 0.04 -2.41
N ASP A 36 -1.01 -1.27 -2.22
CA ASP A 36 -1.71 -2.28 -3.01
C ASP A 36 -3.11 -2.61 -2.45
N GLU A 37 -3.32 -2.40 -1.15
CA GLU A 37 -4.56 -2.74 -0.45
C GLU A 37 -5.41 -1.51 -0.09
N ILE A 38 -4.77 -0.43 0.37
CA ILE A 38 -5.47 0.76 0.88
C ILE A 38 -5.58 1.85 -0.18
N ALA A 39 -4.46 2.22 -0.81
CA ALA A 39 -4.38 3.32 -1.78
C ALA A 39 -4.76 2.91 -3.21
N ASN A 40 -4.92 1.61 -3.45
CA ASN A 40 -5.14 1.07 -4.79
C ASN A 40 -6.51 1.52 -5.34
N PRO A 41 -6.55 2.24 -6.47
CA PRO A 41 -7.79 2.81 -7.00
C PRO A 41 -8.87 1.78 -7.33
N GLU A 42 -8.49 0.54 -7.67
CA GLU A 42 -9.44 -0.55 -7.95
C GLU A 42 -10.16 -1.04 -6.69
N LYS A 43 -9.52 -0.94 -5.52
CA LYS A 43 -10.10 -1.34 -4.23
C LYS A 43 -10.92 -0.24 -3.58
N ARG A 44 -11.02 0.95 -4.21
CA ARG A 44 -11.78 2.09 -3.68
C ARG A 44 -13.25 1.78 -3.47
N ALA A 45 -13.87 0.99 -4.35
CA ALA A 45 -15.28 0.62 -4.20
C ALA A 45 -15.49 -0.23 -2.94
N GLY A 46 -14.61 -1.21 -2.69
CA GLY A 46 -14.63 -2.02 -1.47
C GLY A 46 -14.33 -1.19 -0.21
N ASN A 47 -13.29 -0.35 -0.27
CA ASN A 47 -12.92 0.52 0.85
C ASN A 47 -14.00 1.57 1.15
N GLN A 48 -14.70 2.09 0.14
CA GLN A 48 -15.86 2.96 0.32
C GLN A 48 -17.03 2.20 0.95
N ALA A 49 -17.33 0.98 0.50
CA ALA A 49 -18.40 0.18 1.11
C ALA A 49 -18.12 -0.09 2.59
N VAL A 50 -16.85 -0.38 2.95
CA VAL A 50 -16.43 -0.53 4.34
C VAL A 50 -16.58 0.79 5.11
N ALA A 51 -16.14 1.92 4.54
CA ALA A 51 -16.29 3.23 5.17
C ALA A 51 -17.77 3.59 5.42
N TRP A 52 -18.64 3.34 4.44
CA TRP A 52 -20.09 3.51 4.57
C TRP A 52 -20.65 2.58 5.66
N GLY A 53 -20.28 1.30 5.65
CA GLY A 53 -20.73 0.33 6.66
C GLY A 53 -20.34 0.72 8.08
N VAL A 54 -19.09 1.14 8.30
CA VAL A 54 -18.61 1.63 9.60
C VAL A 54 -19.36 2.90 10.01
N SER A 55 -19.61 3.81 9.07
CA SER A 55 -20.33 5.06 9.34
C SER A 55 -21.77 4.80 9.78
N PHE A 56 -22.51 3.96 9.06
CA PHE A 56 -23.87 3.58 9.43
C PHE A 56 -23.94 2.82 10.76
N PHE A 57 -22.96 1.96 11.03
CA PHE A 57 -22.90 1.23 12.29
C PHE A 57 -22.70 2.18 13.49
N VAL A 58 -21.74 3.10 13.40
CA VAL A 58 -21.49 4.11 14.44
C VAL A 58 -22.70 5.03 14.59
N ALA A 59 -23.28 5.50 13.48
CA ALA A 59 -24.49 6.33 13.51
C ALA A 59 -25.66 5.61 14.18
N GLY A 60 -25.87 4.32 13.89
CA GLY A 60 -26.89 3.49 14.53
C GLY A 60 -26.68 3.33 16.04
N ILE A 61 -25.44 3.12 16.50
CA ILE A 61 -25.11 3.07 17.92
C ILE A 61 -25.41 4.42 18.60
N VAL A 62 -24.97 5.53 17.99
CA VAL A 62 -25.22 6.87 18.53
C VAL A 62 -26.72 7.13 18.60
N PHE A 63 -27.46 6.85 17.54
CA PHE A 63 -28.91 6.97 17.48
C PHE A 63 -29.60 6.13 18.54
N ALA A 64 -29.21 4.87 18.72
CA ALA A 64 -29.75 4.03 19.78
C ALA A 64 -29.42 4.61 21.16
N ARG A 65 -28.22 5.14 21.35
CA ARG A 65 -27.81 5.68 22.65
C ARG A 65 -28.51 6.99 23.00
N THR A 66 -28.85 7.82 22.01
CA THR A 66 -29.49 9.13 22.22
C THR A 66 -31.01 9.02 22.13
N ILE A 67 -31.54 8.46 21.05
CA ILE A 67 -32.98 8.43 20.78
C ILE A 67 -33.67 7.26 21.50
N ALA A 68 -33.05 6.08 21.63
CA ALA A 68 -33.71 5.00 22.36
C ALA A 68 -33.81 5.28 23.86
N LYS A 69 -32.84 6.01 24.43
CA LYS A 69 -32.94 6.44 25.83
C LYS A 69 -34.11 7.40 26.06
N ASP A 70 -34.31 8.35 25.15
CA ASP A 70 -35.30 9.42 25.35
C ASP A 70 -36.70 9.04 24.83
N VAL A 71 -36.81 8.13 23.87
CA VAL A 71 -38.08 7.78 23.18
C VAL A 71 -38.57 6.36 23.48
N ILE A 72 -37.67 5.39 23.68
CA ILE A 72 -38.06 3.97 23.86
C ILE A 72 -38.22 3.59 25.33
N VAL A 73 -37.51 4.25 26.25
CA VAL A 73 -37.74 4.07 27.69
C VAL A 73 -38.83 5.08 28.12
N PRO A 74 -40.03 4.62 28.51
CA PRO A 74 -41.02 5.54 29.07
C PRO A 74 -40.47 6.11 30.36
N ALA A 75 -40.52 7.44 30.52
CA ALA A 75 -40.29 8.06 31.82
C ALA A 75 -41.38 7.54 32.77
N LEU A 76 -40.97 6.75 33.76
CA LEU A 76 -41.80 6.34 34.90
C LEU A 76 -42.26 7.58 35.69
#